data_AF-A0A7Z6T870-F1
#
_entry.id   AF-A0A7Z6T870-F1
#
_cell.length_a   1.000
_cell.length_b   1.000
_cell.length_c   1.000
_cell.angle_alpha   90.00
_cell.angle_beta   90.00
_cell.angle_gamma   90.00
#
_symmetry.space_group_name_H-M   'P 1'
#
loop_
_entity.id
_entity.type
_entity.pdbx_description
1 polymer ?
#
loop_
_entity_poly.entity_id
_entity_poly.type
_entity_poly.pdbx_seq_one_letter_code
_entity_poly.pdbx_strand_id
1 'polypeptide(L)'
;MATPEAEQFAALLKELKDRSGRSYGVLAGRLHVSTSTLHRYCNGDAVPNEYAPVERFARLCGAAGDELVEVHRRWIVADAARRRPAGAGAVTGAGAETAAPVPATSVPVAAAEPVAAPETVPVVQPASGRSPWARLSRRTRVLLAAVAVAALLVPATVVAADLVGARAEDGAGAPGPGARADDDTFTPPVATDLQPSRTPASASASASPSASPSSGAPSAEPSAESGAPAGSAGSAEEQPRGGTRTGLGAPPAVTISSYNWEEPCGQFYLLDRGPEGVAPPPAPQDRRGWARSYGGVEGGNTLLQLTAQGTSREAVVLKGLYVRVVSRKAPLPWSAYLMGNGCGSSIVPQTFASDLDTGHPIMTPVPGTQGDRTIPAKPFPYKVSSEDVEVFNLDMKAGGYDVTWYLELKWSSGGREGMLRIDDHGKPFRTSGMRGRPMYTYGNDEVKWEPYQAG
;
A
#
# COMPACT_ATOMS: atom_id res chain seq x y z
N MET A 1 -17.49 -14.30 -33.32
CA MET A 1 -16.72 -15.52 -33.62
C MET A 1 -15.66 -15.66 -32.55
N ALA A 2 -15.59 -16.79 -31.86
CA ALA A 2 -14.49 -17.05 -30.92
C ALA A 2 -13.18 -17.01 -31.70
N THR A 3 -12.13 -16.43 -31.13
CA THR A 3 -10.81 -16.44 -31.78
C THR A 3 -10.17 -17.81 -31.52
N PRO A 4 -9.31 -18.33 -32.42
CA PRO A 4 -8.67 -19.63 -32.22
C PRO A 4 -7.87 -19.70 -30.91
N GLU A 5 -7.37 -18.56 -30.42
CA GLU A 5 -6.70 -18.44 -29.13
C GLU A 5 -7.67 -18.62 -27.95
N ALA A 6 -8.91 -18.14 -28.06
CA ALA A 6 -9.95 -18.34 -27.05
C ALA A 6 -10.41 -19.80 -26.98
N GLU A 7 -10.48 -20.49 -28.12
CA GLU A 7 -10.82 -21.91 -28.19
C GLU A 7 -9.74 -22.80 -27.55
N GLN A 8 -8.46 -22.50 -27.79
CA GLN A 8 -7.33 -23.23 -27.19
C GLN A 8 -7.25 -23.03 -25.67
N PHE A 9 -7.58 -21.83 -25.19
CA PHE A 9 -7.71 -21.54 -23.77
C PHE A 9 -8.90 -22.31 -23.15
N ALA A 10 -10.05 -22.29 -23.81
CA ALA A 10 -11.25 -23.00 -23.37
C ALA A 10 -11.06 -24.53 -23.31
N ALA A 11 -10.35 -25.09 -24.29
CA ALA A 11 -10.01 -26.52 -24.32
C ALA A 11 -9.22 -26.94 -23.08
N LEU A 12 -8.24 -26.13 -22.65
CA LEU A 12 -7.45 -26.39 -21.44
C LEU A 12 -8.31 -26.32 -20.17
N LEU A 13 -9.20 -25.33 -20.07
CA LEU A 13 -10.13 -25.24 -18.93
C LEU A 13 -11.09 -26.43 -18.87
N LYS A 14 -11.53 -26.92 -20.03
CA LYS A 14 -12.41 -28.07 -20.13
C LYS A 14 -11.71 -29.36 -19.69
N GLU A 15 -10.46 -29.56 -20.11
CA GLU A 15 -9.62 -30.68 -19.69
C GLU A 15 -9.42 -30.71 -18.16
N LEU A 16 -9.08 -29.57 -17.56
CA LEU A 16 -8.96 -29.44 -16.10
C LEU A 16 -10.28 -29.76 -15.39
N LYS A 17 -11.41 -29.25 -15.91
CA LYS A 17 -12.73 -29.53 -15.33
C LYS A 17 -13.11 -31.00 -15.46
N ASP A 18 -12.88 -31.63 -16.60
CA ASP A 18 -13.24 -33.03 -16.82
C ASP A 18 -12.41 -33.95 -15.92
N ARG A 19 -11.12 -33.66 -15.73
CA ARG A 19 -10.25 -34.36 -14.79
C ARG A 19 -10.68 -34.19 -13.33
N SER A 20 -11.23 -33.03 -12.97
CA SER A 20 -11.66 -32.75 -11.60
C SER A 20 -12.92 -33.52 -11.16
N GLY A 21 -13.71 -34.04 -12.12
CA GLY A 21 -14.96 -34.76 -11.86
C GLY A 21 -16.09 -33.89 -11.28
N ARG A 22 -15.92 -32.55 -11.23
CA ARG A 22 -16.88 -31.63 -10.62
C ARG A 22 -17.86 -31.07 -11.65
N SER A 23 -19.11 -30.86 -11.22
CA SER A 23 -20.12 -30.20 -12.05
C SER A 23 -19.88 -28.69 -12.13
N TYR A 24 -20.32 -28.07 -13.23
CA TYR A 24 -20.21 -26.62 -13.42
C TYR A 24 -20.92 -25.84 -12.30
N GLY A 25 -22.03 -26.34 -11.76
CA GLY A 25 -22.74 -25.70 -10.65
C GLY A 25 -21.93 -25.66 -9.34
N VAL A 26 -21.18 -26.74 -9.03
CA VAL A 26 -20.31 -26.79 -7.84
C VAL A 26 -19.12 -25.85 -7.98
N LEU A 27 -18.54 -25.78 -9.19
CA LEU A 27 -17.43 -24.86 -9.47
C LEU A 27 -17.90 -23.40 -9.44
N ALA A 28 -19.05 -23.10 -10.06
CA ALA A 28 -19.67 -21.78 -10.07
C ALA A 28 -19.96 -21.26 -8.65
N GLY A 29 -20.57 -22.10 -7.80
CA GLY A 29 -20.87 -21.75 -6.40
C GLY A 29 -19.63 -21.42 -5.57
N ARG A 30 -18.52 -22.14 -5.75
CA ARG A 30 -17.25 -21.88 -5.04
C ARG A 30 -16.45 -20.70 -5.60
N LEU A 31 -16.67 -20.35 -6.87
CA LEU A 31 -16.01 -19.24 -7.54
C LEU A 31 -16.80 -17.92 -7.44
N HIS A 32 -18.01 -17.96 -6.88
CA HIS A 32 -18.97 -16.85 -6.86
C HIS A 32 -19.26 -16.28 -8.26
N VAL A 33 -19.27 -17.15 -9.28
CA VAL A 33 -19.65 -16.80 -10.66
C VAL A 33 -20.89 -17.58 -11.06
N SER A 34 -21.69 -17.05 -12.00
CA SER A 34 -22.85 -17.79 -12.49
C SER A 34 -22.41 -19.04 -13.29
N THR A 35 -23.21 -20.10 -13.24
CA THR A 35 -22.99 -21.32 -14.02
C THR A 35 -22.91 -21.02 -15.51
N SER A 36 -23.73 -20.09 -16.03
CA SER A 36 -23.71 -19.70 -17.45
C SER A 36 -22.41 -18.98 -17.84
N THR A 37 -21.85 -18.15 -16.96
CA THR A 37 -20.54 -17.52 -17.17
C THR A 37 -19.43 -18.57 -17.31
N LEU A 38 -19.43 -19.58 -16.43
CA LEU A 38 -18.42 -20.63 -16.46
C LEU A 38 -18.54 -21.51 -17.72
N HIS A 39 -19.77 -21.80 -18.14
CA HIS A 39 -20.02 -22.49 -19.41
C HIS A 39 -19.45 -21.72 -20.61
N ARG A 40 -19.61 -20.40 -20.64
CA ARG A 40 -19.06 -19.56 -21.72
C ARG A 40 -17.53 -19.57 -21.75
N TYR A 41 -16.88 -19.64 -20.58
CA TYR A 41 -15.42 -19.72 -20.51
C TYR A 41 -14.89 -21.08 -21.00
N CYS A 42 -15.54 -22.18 -20.62
CA CYS A 42 -15.13 -23.53 -21.03
C CYS A 42 -15.50 -23.89 -22.47
N ASN A 43 -16.41 -23.12 -23.10
CA ASN A 43 -16.76 -23.28 -24.52
C ASN A 43 -16.00 -22.30 -25.44
N GLY A 44 -15.29 -21.31 -24.90
CA GLY A 44 -14.57 -20.30 -25.69
C GLY A 44 -15.43 -19.12 -26.16
N ASP A 45 -16.69 -19.06 -25.72
CA ASP A 45 -17.64 -17.98 -26.03
C ASP A 45 -17.31 -16.66 -25.29
N ALA A 46 -16.49 -16.74 -24.24
CA ALA A 46 -15.98 -15.59 -23.51
C ALA A 46 -14.61 -15.89 -22.91
N VAL A 47 -13.73 -14.89 -22.91
CA VAL A 47 -12.47 -14.94 -22.16
C VAL A 47 -12.61 -13.97 -20.97
N PRO A 48 -12.29 -14.40 -19.74
CA PRO A 48 -12.36 -13.53 -18.56
C PRO A 48 -11.46 -12.30 -18.68
N ASN A 49 -11.93 -11.15 -18.19
CA ASN A 49 -11.16 -9.89 -18.16
C ASN A 49 -9.95 -9.94 -17.20
N GLU A 50 -10.04 -10.77 -16.16
CA GLU A 50 -9.05 -10.91 -15.12
C GLU A 50 -8.64 -12.38 -14.97
N TYR A 51 -7.38 -12.62 -14.60
CA TYR A 51 -6.85 -13.97 -14.43
C TYR A 51 -7.26 -14.62 -13.10
N ALA A 52 -7.56 -13.83 -12.06
CA ALA A 52 -7.83 -14.35 -10.72
C ALA A 52 -8.98 -15.39 -10.66
N PRO A 53 -10.12 -15.20 -11.35
CA PRO A 53 -11.17 -16.24 -11.43
C PRO A 53 -10.70 -17.52 -12.14
N VAL A 54 -9.81 -17.40 -13.13
CA VAL A 54 -9.26 -18.53 -13.89
C VAL A 54 -8.29 -19.35 -13.03
N GLU A 55 -7.41 -18.67 -12.29
CA GLU A 55 -6.47 -19.33 -11.38
C GLU A 55 -7.22 -20.09 -10.28
N ARG A 56 -8.23 -19.47 -9.67
CA ARG A 56 -9.08 -20.14 -8.67
C ARG A 56 -9.81 -21.34 -9.25
N PHE A 57 -10.33 -21.25 -10.47
CA PHE A 57 -10.95 -22.37 -11.17
C PHE A 57 -9.96 -23.52 -11.38
N ALA A 58 -8.77 -23.23 -11.90
CA ALA A 58 -7.74 -24.24 -12.17
C ALA A 58 -7.26 -24.91 -10.87
N ARG A 59 -7.05 -24.14 -9.79
CA ARG A 59 -6.72 -24.68 -8.46
C ARG A 59 -7.84 -25.56 -7.90
N LEU A 60 -9.10 -25.16 -8.04
CA LEU A 60 -10.23 -26.00 -7.66
C LEU A 60 -10.23 -27.29 -8.49
N CYS A 61 -9.92 -27.24 -9.77
CA CYS A 61 -9.81 -28.42 -10.62
C CYS A 61 -8.58 -29.30 -10.34
N GLY A 62 -7.72 -28.92 -9.38
CA GLY A 62 -6.53 -29.69 -9.00
C GLY A 62 -5.36 -29.50 -9.96
N ALA A 63 -5.25 -28.33 -10.61
CA ALA A 63 -4.10 -28.01 -11.46
C ALA A 63 -2.80 -27.91 -10.63
N ALA A 64 -1.74 -28.55 -11.12
CA ALA A 64 -0.39 -28.43 -10.58
C ALA A 64 0.27 -27.09 -10.97
N GLY A 65 1.41 -26.77 -10.35
CA GLY A 65 2.06 -25.46 -10.53
C GLY A 65 2.47 -25.14 -11.96
N ASP A 66 2.94 -26.14 -12.71
CA ASP A 66 3.25 -26.06 -14.14
C ASP A 66 1.99 -25.86 -15.00
N GLU A 67 0.90 -26.53 -14.66
CA GLU A 67 -0.40 -26.38 -15.33
C GLU A 67 -0.99 -24.98 -15.10
N LEU A 68 -0.82 -24.40 -13.92
CA LEU A 68 -1.23 -23.01 -13.66
C LEU A 68 -0.45 -22.00 -14.51
N VAL A 69 0.84 -22.25 -14.76
CA VAL A 69 1.65 -21.41 -15.65
C VAL A 69 1.15 -21.52 -17.10
N GLU A 70 0.81 -22.72 -17.55
CA GLU A 70 0.27 -22.93 -18.90
C GLU A 70 -1.11 -22.30 -19.09
N VAL A 71 -1.99 -22.39 -18.09
CA VAL A 71 -3.28 -21.68 -18.06
C VAL A 71 -3.08 -20.18 -18.14
N HIS A 72 -2.12 -19.62 -17.40
CA HIS A 72 -1.80 -18.19 -17.45
C HIS A 72 -1.28 -17.75 -18.82
N ARG A 73 -0.36 -18.54 -19.41
CA ARG A 73 0.19 -18.28 -20.73
C ARG A 73 -0.91 -18.24 -21.80
N ARG A 74 -1.82 -19.21 -21.82
CA ARG A 74 -2.92 -19.25 -22.80
C ARG A 74 -3.95 -18.15 -22.56
N TRP A 75 -4.21 -17.79 -21.31
CA TRP A 75 -5.09 -16.66 -20.99
C TRP A 75 -4.54 -15.34 -21.53
N ILE A 76 -3.24 -15.07 -21.37
CA ILE A 76 -2.60 -13.85 -21.92
C ILE A 76 -2.80 -13.77 -23.44
N VAL A 77 -2.58 -14.88 -24.14
CA VAL A 77 -2.70 -14.94 -25.61
C VAL A 77 -4.16 -14.74 -26.04
N ALA A 78 -5.11 -15.39 -25.37
CA ALA A 78 -6.55 -15.25 -25.64
C ALA A 78 -7.07 -13.84 -25.32
N ASP A 79 -6.62 -13.24 -24.22
CA ASP A 79 -7.00 -11.89 -23.82
C ASP A 79 -6.41 -10.83 -24.77
N ALA A 80 -5.16 -11.00 -25.23
CA ALA A 80 -4.57 -10.16 -26.25
C ALA A 80 -5.30 -10.25 -27.60
N ALA A 81 -5.73 -11.45 -28.01
CA ALA A 81 -6.53 -11.64 -29.21
C ALA A 81 -7.91 -10.97 -29.10
N ARG A 82 -8.56 -11.07 -27.94
CA ARG A 82 -9.84 -10.40 -27.63
C ARG A 82 -9.73 -8.88 -27.65
N ARG A 83 -8.62 -8.30 -27.17
CA ARG A 83 -8.39 -6.85 -27.13
C ARG A 83 -7.97 -6.26 -28.49
N ARG A 84 -7.72 -7.10 -29.50
CA ARG A 84 -7.37 -6.63 -30.84
C ARG A 84 -8.60 -5.94 -31.46
N PRO A 85 -8.49 -4.68 -31.93
CA PRO A 85 -9.59 -4.02 -32.60
C PRO A 85 -9.98 -4.81 -33.85
N ALA A 86 -11.28 -5.04 -34.04
CA ALA A 86 -11.83 -5.70 -35.23
C ALA A 86 -11.56 -4.81 -36.46
N GLY A 87 -10.41 -5.03 -37.10
CA GLY A 87 -9.96 -4.24 -38.25
C GLY A 87 -8.47 -4.31 -38.58
N ALA A 88 -7.61 -4.82 -37.67
CA ALA A 88 -6.18 -4.99 -37.94
C ALA A 88 -5.81 -6.47 -38.03
N GLY A 89 -6.13 -7.10 -39.16
CA GLY A 89 -5.88 -8.53 -39.35
C GLY A 89 -6.18 -9.06 -40.75
N ALA A 90 -5.66 -8.39 -41.79
CA ALA A 90 -5.40 -9.02 -43.09
C ALA A 90 -4.42 -8.16 -43.91
N VAL A 91 -3.11 -8.33 -43.70
CA VAL A 91 -2.09 -8.12 -44.76
C VAL A 91 -0.78 -8.81 -44.40
N THR A 92 -0.65 -10.06 -44.87
CA THR A 92 0.57 -10.67 -45.45
C THR A 92 0.08 -11.83 -46.33
N GLY A 93 0.28 -11.90 -47.64
CA GLY A 93 0.98 -11.01 -48.56
C GLY A 93 0.81 -11.42 -50.03
N ALA A 94 1.38 -10.57 -50.90
CA ALA A 94 1.89 -10.79 -52.26
C ALA A 94 0.99 -11.37 -53.37
N GLY A 95 0.69 -10.49 -54.35
CA GLY A 95 0.30 -10.83 -55.72
C GLY A 95 0.05 -9.54 -56.52
N ALA A 96 0.98 -9.20 -57.42
CA ALA A 96 0.91 -8.02 -58.28
C ALA A 96 0.09 -8.31 -59.55
N GLU A 97 -0.86 -7.43 -59.92
CA GLU A 97 -1.16 -7.09 -61.32
C GLU A 97 -2.17 -5.93 -61.46
N THR A 98 -1.69 -4.84 -62.11
CA THR A 98 -2.29 -4.03 -63.18
C THR A 98 -3.76 -3.53 -63.15
N ALA A 99 -3.85 -2.21 -63.34
CA ALA A 99 -4.85 -1.39 -64.07
C ALA A 99 -6.14 -0.86 -63.38
N ALA A 100 -6.28 0.46 -63.51
CA ALA A 100 -7.44 1.34 -63.29
C ALA A 100 -8.64 1.03 -64.25
N PRO A 101 -9.79 1.76 -64.27
CA PRO A 101 -10.17 2.97 -63.54
C PRO A 101 -11.61 3.01 -62.96
N VAL A 102 -11.93 4.15 -62.32
CA VAL A 102 -13.26 4.65 -61.89
C VAL A 102 -14.37 4.51 -62.95
N PRO A 103 -15.65 4.51 -62.52
CA PRO A 103 -16.43 5.71 -62.78
C PRO A 103 -17.31 6.18 -61.61
N ALA A 104 -17.54 7.49 -61.66
CA ALA A 104 -18.49 8.25 -60.86
C ALA A 104 -19.95 7.87 -61.18
N THR A 105 -20.83 8.10 -60.21
CA THR A 105 -22.19 8.57 -60.49
C THR A 105 -22.58 9.59 -59.43
N SER A 106 -23.14 10.68 -59.93
CA SER A 106 -23.32 11.97 -59.32
C SER A 106 -24.81 12.26 -59.07
N VAL A 107 -25.12 12.84 -57.89
CA VAL A 107 -26.03 13.99 -57.63
C VAL A 107 -27.57 13.81 -57.79
N PRO A 108 -28.48 14.68 -57.24
CA PRO A 108 -28.36 15.71 -56.16
C PRO A 108 -29.65 15.99 -55.29
N VAL A 109 -29.53 17.04 -54.45
CA VAL A 109 -30.51 18.08 -53.99
C VAL A 109 -31.40 17.81 -52.76
N ALA A 110 -31.18 18.58 -51.69
CA ALA A 110 -32.15 19.59 -51.21
C ALA A 110 -31.51 20.54 -50.19
N ALA A 111 -31.42 21.81 -50.57
CA ALA A 111 -30.98 22.94 -49.76
C ALA A 111 -32.15 23.54 -48.97
N ALA A 112 -31.87 24.07 -47.78
CA ALA A 112 -32.62 25.15 -47.17
C ALA A 112 -31.63 26.12 -46.48
N GLU A 113 -31.76 27.38 -46.85
CA GLU A 113 -30.92 28.54 -46.51
C GLU A 113 -31.48 29.27 -45.24
N PRO A 114 -30.93 30.41 -44.77
CA PRO A 114 -30.42 30.56 -43.40
C PRO A 114 -31.18 31.61 -42.56
N VAL A 115 -30.96 31.63 -41.23
CA VAL A 115 -31.36 32.76 -40.38
C VAL A 115 -30.26 33.12 -39.36
N ALA A 116 -29.73 34.33 -39.56
CA ALA A 116 -29.18 35.36 -38.66
C ALA A 116 -28.43 35.01 -37.36
N ALA A 117 -27.24 35.63 -37.23
CA ALA A 117 -26.47 35.84 -36.00
C ALA A 117 -27.13 36.87 -35.05
N PRO A 118 -26.72 36.95 -33.77
CA PRO A 118 -25.66 37.93 -33.47
C PRO A 118 -24.66 37.56 -32.35
N GLU A 119 -23.54 38.30 -32.41
CA GLU A 119 -22.68 38.82 -31.34
C GLU A 119 -21.72 37.91 -30.54
N THR A 120 -20.45 38.15 -30.83
CA THR A 120 -19.22 37.64 -30.21
C THR A 120 -18.83 38.39 -28.94
N VAL A 121 -18.46 37.65 -27.90
CA VAL A 121 -17.70 38.13 -26.72
C VAL A 121 -16.36 37.39 -26.71
N PRO A 122 -15.19 38.04 -26.54
CA PRO A 122 -13.91 37.38 -26.74
C PRO A 122 -13.47 36.61 -25.50
N VAL A 123 -13.19 35.31 -25.65
CA VAL A 123 -12.46 34.52 -24.65
C VAL A 123 -11.09 34.16 -25.20
N VAL A 124 -10.07 34.58 -24.47
CA VAL A 124 -8.64 34.41 -24.72
C VAL A 124 -8.26 32.92 -24.73
N GLN A 125 -7.64 32.45 -25.81
CA GLN A 125 -6.99 31.14 -25.87
C GLN A 125 -5.56 31.22 -25.31
N PRO A 126 -5.12 30.32 -24.42
CA PRO A 126 -3.71 30.16 -24.10
C PRO A 126 -2.98 29.41 -25.22
N ALA A 127 -1.79 29.93 -25.56
CA ALA A 127 -0.92 29.45 -26.63
C ALA A 127 -0.45 28.00 -26.43
N SER A 128 -0.48 27.23 -27.51
CA SER A 128 0.11 25.90 -27.63
C SER A 128 1.65 25.98 -27.70
N GLY A 129 2.31 25.57 -26.61
CA GLY A 129 3.76 25.41 -26.57
C GLY A 129 4.21 24.20 -27.39
N ARG A 130 4.99 24.44 -28.44
CA ARG A 130 5.67 23.41 -29.25
C ARG A 130 6.80 22.76 -28.45
N SER A 131 6.87 21.42 -28.47
CA SER A 131 7.94 20.65 -27.83
C SER A 131 9.27 20.73 -28.61
N PRO A 132 10.45 20.66 -27.96
CA PRO A 132 11.74 20.91 -28.60
C PRO A 132 12.37 19.70 -29.30
N TRP A 133 11.71 18.54 -29.32
CA TRP A 133 12.33 17.27 -29.74
C TRP A 133 12.43 17.08 -31.27
N ALA A 134 11.78 17.92 -32.09
CA ALA A 134 11.62 17.63 -33.52
C ALA A 134 12.90 17.75 -34.40
N ARG A 135 14.11 17.77 -33.84
CA ARG A 135 15.37 17.84 -34.61
C ARG A 135 16.46 16.90 -34.11
N LEU A 136 16.31 15.60 -34.36
CA LEU A 136 17.45 14.68 -34.44
C LEU A 136 17.39 13.87 -35.73
N SER A 137 18.48 13.95 -36.51
CA SER A 137 18.58 13.40 -37.87
C SER A 137 18.60 11.86 -37.89
N ARG A 138 18.12 11.28 -39.00
CA ARG A 138 18.04 9.82 -39.23
C ARG A 138 19.39 9.10 -39.09
N ARG A 139 20.52 9.80 -39.26
CA ARG A 139 21.87 9.21 -39.16
C ARG A 139 22.27 8.86 -37.72
N THR A 140 21.77 9.61 -36.73
CA THR A 140 22.05 9.35 -35.30
C THR A 140 21.31 8.12 -34.77
N ARG A 141 20.19 7.73 -35.41
CA ARG A 141 19.41 6.53 -35.03
C ARG A 141 20.05 5.22 -35.51
N VAL A 142 20.89 5.26 -36.54
CA VAL A 142 21.56 4.04 -37.08
C VAL A 142 22.81 3.68 -36.26
N LEU A 143 23.52 4.66 -35.70
CA LEU A 143 24.70 4.41 -34.86
C LEU A 143 24.38 3.79 -33.49
N LEU A 144 23.18 4.04 -32.93
CA LEU A 144 22.73 3.43 -31.67
C LEU A 144 22.30 1.96 -31.81
N ALA A 145 22.00 1.48 -33.03
CA ALA A 145 21.63 0.09 -33.27
C ALA A 145 22.84 -0.85 -33.40
N ALA A 146 24.04 -0.33 -33.73
CA ALA A 146 25.24 -1.13 -33.93
C ALA A 146 25.98 -1.50 -32.63
N VAL A 147 25.75 -0.78 -31.52
CA VAL A 147 26.37 -1.08 -30.21
C VAL A 147 25.59 -2.17 -29.45
N ALA A 148 24.32 -2.39 -29.78
CA ALA A 148 23.46 -3.38 -29.11
C ALA A 148 23.72 -4.85 -29.55
N VAL A 149 24.48 -5.08 -30.62
CA VAL A 149 24.74 -6.44 -31.14
C VAL A 149 26.10 -7.00 -30.69
N ALA A 150 27.01 -6.19 -30.15
CA ALA A 150 28.34 -6.62 -29.74
C ALA A 150 28.47 -7.09 -28.28
N ALA A 151 27.42 -6.97 -27.45
CA ALA A 151 27.46 -7.33 -26.03
C ALA A 151 26.87 -8.72 -25.68
N LEU A 152 26.48 -9.52 -26.69
CA LEU A 152 25.83 -10.82 -26.50
C LEU A 152 26.72 -12.05 -26.72
N LEU A 153 28.05 -11.90 -26.68
CA LEU A 153 28.98 -13.03 -26.84
C LEU A 153 30.13 -12.99 -25.83
N VAL A 154 29.86 -13.33 -24.56
CA VAL A 154 30.86 -13.91 -23.64
C VAL A 154 30.17 -14.91 -22.69
N PRO A 155 30.47 -16.22 -22.75
CA PRO A 155 30.10 -17.17 -21.71
C PRO A 155 31.22 -17.29 -20.66
N ALA A 156 30.89 -17.24 -19.37
CA ALA A 156 31.82 -17.55 -18.28
C ALA A 156 31.30 -18.74 -17.46
N THR A 157 31.93 -19.88 -17.68
CA THR A 157 31.86 -21.11 -16.88
C THR A 157 32.79 -21.00 -15.67
N VAL A 158 32.31 -21.28 -14.46
CA VAL A 158 33.17 -21.77 -13.36
C VAL A 158 32.44 -22.85 -12.58
N VAL A 159 33.06 -24.04 -12.56
CA VAL A 159 32.79 -25.19 -11.70
C VAL A 159 33.72 -25.10 -10.49
N ALA A 160 33.24 -25.45 -9.29
CA ALA A 160 34.07 -26.08 -8.27
C ALA A 160 33.17 -26.96 -7.37
N ALA A 161 33.52 -28.24 -7.31
CA ALA A 161 32.97 -29.25 -6.41
C ALA A 161 33.97 -29.58 -5.29
N ASP A 162 33.41 -29.91 -4.13
CA ASP A 162 33.86 -30.73 -3.00
C ASP A 162 35.31 -30.65 -2.45
N LEU A 163 35.40 -30.64 -1.10
CA LEU A 163 35.97 -31.79 -0.38
C LEU A 163 35.70 -31.75 1.14
N VAL A 164 35.41 -32.97 1.62
CA VAL A 164 35.12 -33.46 2.96
C VAL A 164 36.39 -33.68 3.80
N GLY A 165 36.25 -33.59 5.13
CA GLY A 165 37.12 -34.23 6.14
C GLY A 165 36.82 -33.66 7.54
N ALA A 166 35.94 -34.22 8.38
CA ALA A 166 35.96 -35.49 9.11
C ALA A 166 36.95 -35.56 10.29
N ARG A 167 36.36 -35.81 11.48
CA ARG A 167 36.84 -36.56 12.67
C ARG A 167 37.71 -35.86 13.73
N ALA A 168 37.17 -35.78 14.94
CA ALA A 168 37.59 -36.61 16.08
C ALA A 168 36.49 -36.65 17.16
N GLU A 169 36.10 -37.86 17.56
CA GLU A 169 35.26 -38.19 18.72
C GLU A 169 36.16 -38.51 19.93
N ASP A 170 35.66 -38.22 21.13
CA ASP A 170 35.88 -38.94 22.40
C ASP A 170 34.76 -38.41 23.34
N GLY A 171 33.88 -39.14 24.02
CA GLY A 171 33.80 -40.56 24.37
C GLY A 171 33.49 -40.68 25.87
N ALA A 172 32.20 -40.89 26.23
CA ALA A 172 31.63 -41.55 27.44
C ALA A 172 32.09 -41.11 28.87
N GLY A 173 31.32 -41.14 29.95
CA GLY A 173 29.94 -41.58 30.21
C GLY A 173 29.68 -41.70 31.73
N ALA A 174 28.50 -41.21 32.15
CA ALA A 174 27.57 -41.79 33.15
C ALA A 174 27.95 -41.85 34.68
N PRO A 175 27.03 -42.29 35.60
CA PRO A 175 26.17 -41.44 36.44
C PRO A 175 26.19 -41.78 37.96
N GLY A 176 25.41 -41.05 38.78
CA GLY A 176 25.36 -41.15 40.25
C GLY A 176 24.48 -42.27 40.85
N PRO A 177 24.19 -42.21 42.18
CA PRO A 177 23.00 -42.86 42.78
C PRO A 177 22.28 -41.98 43.83
N GLY A 178 20.93 -41.82 43.81
CA GLY A 178 19.93 -42.54 44.64
C GLY A 178 19.41 -41.65 45.81
N ALA A 179 18.17 -41.63 46.33
CA ALA A 179 16.96 -42.44 46.17
C ALA A 179 15.74 -41.79 46.93
N ARG A 180 14.51 -42.28 46.65
CA ARG A 180 13.21 -42.24 47.39
C ARG A 180 12.40 -40.92 47.36
N ALA A 181 11.19 -40.84 46.78
CA ALA A 181 9.87 -41.47 47.04
C ALA A 181 9.14 -40.87 48.26
N ASP A 182 8.07 -40.10 48.06
CA ASP A 182 6.67 -40.46 48.38
C ASP A 182 5.68 -39.30 48.10
N ASP A 183 4.44 -39.71 47.85
CA ASP A 183 3.20 -38.99 47.56
C ASP A 183 2.65 -38.25 48.79
N ASP A 184 2.01 -37.08 48.63
CA ASP A 184 0.72 -36.80 49.30
C ASP A 184 0.10 -35.45 48.94
N THR A 185 -1.21 -35.49 48.82
CA THR A 185 -2.15 -34.38 48.59
C THR A 185 -2.60 -33.78 49.91
N PHE A 186 -2.49 -32.46 50.15
CA PHE A 186 -3.49 -31.77 51.00
C PHE A 186 -3.54 -30.24 50.85
N THR A 187 -4.78 -29.77 50.83
CA THR A 187 -5.36 -28.42 50.86
C THR A 187 -4.85 -27.45 51.96
N PRO A 188 -4.86 -26.12 51.72
CA PRO A 188 -4.81 -25.12 52.80
C PRO A 188 -6.21 -24.81 53.37
N PRO A 189 -6.36 -24.53 54.69
CA PRO A 189 -7.64 -24.20 55.29
C PRO A 189 -7.96 -22.70 55.26
N VAL A 190 -9.26 -22.42 55.12
CA VAL A 190 -9.95 -21.17 55.48
C VAL A 190 -10.43 -21.27 56.93
N ALA A 191 -10.34 -20.16 57.68
CA ALA A 191 -11.28 -19.67 58.71
C ALA A 191 -10.55 -18.69 59.66
N THR A 192 -11.10 -17.66 60.31
CA THR A 192 -12.33 -16.86 60.27
C THR A 192 -12.10 -15.76 61.34
N ASP A 193 -12.51 -14.52 61.04
CA ASP A 193 -13.07 -13.44 61.90
C ASP A 193 -12.62 -13.22 63.37
N LEU A 194 -12.48 -11.94 63.75
CA LEU A 194 -13.15 -11.25 64.88
C LEU A 194 -12.45 -9.93 65.27
N GLN A 195 -13.11 -8.81 64.97
CA GLN A 195 -13.06 -7.52 65.69
C GLN A 195 -13.84 -7.66 67.04
N PRO A 196 -14.02 -6.65 67.96
CA PRO A 196 -13.55 -5.25 68.03
C PRO A 196 -13.19 -4.71 69.44
N SER A 197 -12.75 -3.43 69.54
CA SER A 197 -13.08 -2.43 70.61
C SER A 197 -12.30 -1.11 70.37
N ARG A 198 -12.96 0.01 70.04
CA ARG A 198 -13.47 1.14 70.87
C ARG A 198 -12.42 2.21 71.31
N THR A 199 -12.79 3.47 71.00
CA THR A 199 -12.25 4.86 71.16
C THR A 199 -12.07 5.33 72.64
N PRO A 200 -11.66 6.59 73.03
CA PRO A 200 -11.62 7.89 72.28
C PRO A 200 -10.54 9.01 72.62
N ALA A 201 -10.56 10.08 71.77
CA ALA A 201 -10.50 11.55 72.02
C ALA A 201 -9.21 12.43 72.16
N SER A 202 -9.22 13.52 71.33
CA SER A 202 -8.72 14.94 71.46
C SER A 202 -7.19 15.26 71.42
N ALA A 203 -6.66 16.35 70.82
CA ALA A 203 -7.15 17.71 70.48
C ALA A 203 -6.35 18.45 69.34
N SER A 204 -6.95 19.54 68.81
CA SER A 204 -6.53 20.77 68.04
C SER A 204 -5.05 21.02 67.63
N ALA A 205 -4.70 21.76 66.54
CA ALA A 205 -5.18 23.08 66.11
C ALA A 205 -4.87 23.49 64.63
N SER A 206 -5.72 24.39 64.09
CA SER A 206 -5.59 25.54 63.14
C SER A 206 -4.21 25.95 62.56
N ALA A 207 -4.03 26.63 61.41
CA ALA A 207 -4.88 27.30 60.41
C ALA A 207 -4.07 27.62 59.11
N SER A 208 -4.79 27.85 58.00
CA SER A 208 -4.39 28.48 56.70
C SER A 208 -4.35 30.04 56.82
N PRO A 209 -3.80 30.88 55.88
CA PRO A 209 -4.31 31.03 54.50
C PRO A 209 -3.38 31.57 53.37
N SER A 210 -3.97 31.60 52.16
CA SER A 210 -3.54 32.10 50.84
C SER A 210 -3.29 33.62 50.72
N ALA A 211 -2.54 34.05 49.67
CA ALA A 211 -3.00 34.92 48.55
C ALA A 211 -1.83 35.54 47.76
N SER A 212 -1.95 35.58 46.42
CA SER A 212 -1.18 36.45 45.49
C SER A 212 -1.90 37.79 45.28
N PRO A 213 -1.25 38.84 44.72
CA PRO A 213 -1.46 39.14 43.29
C PRO A 213 -0.28 39.85 42.55
N SER A 214 -0.57 40.18 41.28
CA SER A 214 0.25 40.42 40.09
C SER A 214 0.95 41.80 39.89
N SER A 215 1.85 41.81 38.88
CA SER A 215 2.07 42.84 37.82
C SER A 215 3.33 43.73 37.89
N GLY A 216 4.07 43.82 36.77
CA GLY A 216 4.91 44.98 36.42
C GLY A 216 6.24 44.66 35.70
N ALA A 217 6.31 44.90 34.39
CA ALA A 217 7.53 45.20 33.61
C ALA A 217 7.46 46.70 33.19
N PRO A 218 8.44 47.33 32.48
CA PRO A 218 9.73 46.86 31.94
C PRO A 218 10.92 47.86 32.07
N SER A 219 12.04 47.51 31.41
CA SER A 219 13.04 48.37 30.72
C SER A 219 14.36 48.79 31.40
N ALA A 220 15.42 48.51 30.62
CA ALA A 220 16.58 49.36 30.29
C ALA A 220 17.99 48.90 30.78
N GLU A 221 18.76 48.45 29.79
CA GLU A 221 20.23 48.33 29.67
C GLU A 221 20.96 49.70 29.86
N PRO A 222 22.31 49.80 30.06
CA PRO A 222 23.28 49.50 28.98
C PRO A 222 24.75 49.10 29.32
N SER A 223 25.43 48.50 28.32
CA SER A 223 26.82 48.71 27.81
C SER A 223 28.05 48.50 28.74
N ALA A 224 29.26 48.10 28.32
CA ALA A 224 29.98 47.73 27.08
C ALA A 224 31.25 46.93 27.53
N GLU A 225 31.98 46.14 26.72
CA GLU A 225 33.08 46.56 25.81
C GLU A 225 33.69 45.25 25.21
N SER A 226 33.58 44.99 23.90
CA SER A 226 34.46 45.34 22.76
C SER A 226 35.76 44.52 22.61
N GLY A 227 35.91 43.87 21.45
CA GLY A 227 37.13 43.18 21.03
C GLY A 227 36.94 42.28 19.80
N ALA A 228 36.85 42.88 18.60
CA ALA A 228 37.05 42.17 17.32
C ALA A 228 38.50 42.37 16.83
N PRO A 229 39.00 41.51 15.92
CA PRO A 229 38.93 41.96 14.52
C PRO A 229 38.51 40.88 13.50
N ALA A 230 38.17 41.43 12.34
CA ALA A 230 37.61 40.89 11.11
C ALA A 230 38.22 39.60 10.53
N GLY A 231 37.32 38.76 10.00
CA GLY A 231 37.56 37.80 8.93
C GLY A 231 36.24 37.55 8.19
N SER A 232 36.14 38.05 6.97
CA SER A 232 34.95 38.03 6.12
C SER A 232 34.59 36.61 5.68
N ALA A 233 33.37 36.16 5.98
CA ALA A 233 32.63 35.14 5.22
C ALA A 233 31.14 35.35 5.48
N GLY A 234 30.45 35.90 4.48
CA GLY A 234 29.00 36.06 4.53
C GLY A 234 28.32 34.69 4.52
N SER A 235 27.79 34.30 5.68
CA SER A 235 26.84 33.20 5.79
C SER A 235 25.48 33.69 5.30
N ALA A 236 25.28 33.67 3.98
CA ALA A 236 23.95 33.68 3.42
C ALA A 236 23.25 32.39 3.85
N GLU A 237 22.15 32.58 4.55
CA GLU A 237 21.22 31.56 5.01
C GLU A 237 20.64 30.82 3.79
N GLU A 238 21.27 29.71 3.42
CA GLU A 238 20.86 28.90 2.27
C GLU A 238 19.75 27.95 2.70
N GLN A 239 18.50 28.42 2.57
CA GLN A 239 17.35 27.55 2.39
C GLN A 239 17.68 26.51 1.31
N PRO A 240 17.54 25.18 1.56
CA PRO A 240 17.78 24.21 0.51
C PRO A 240 16.61 24.28 -0.49
N ARG A 241 16.84 25.01 -1.59
CA ARG A 241 16.04 24.87 -2.81
C ARG A 241 16.09 23.41 -3.24
N GLY A 242 14.91 22.81 -3.40
CA GLY A 242 14.72 21.41 -3.77
C GLY A 242 15.31 21.08 -5.15
N GLY A 243 16.60 20.75 -5.18
CA GLY A 243 17.17 19.90 -6.22
C GLY A 243 17.11 18.46 -5.72
N THR A 244 16.43 17.58 -6.46
CA THR A 244 16.46 16.14 -6.22
C THR A 244 17.90 15.66 -6.42
N ARG A 245 18.69 15.65 -5.35
CA ARG A 245 20.08 15.22 -5.41
C ARG A 245 20.08 13.72 -5.63
N THR A 246 20.55 13.28 -6.78
CA THR A 246 20.71 11.87 -7.14
C THR A 246 22.17 11.47 -6.99
N GLY A 247 22.46 10.23 -6.55
CA GLY A 247 23.82 9.71 -6.42
C GLY A 247 24.28 9.46 -4.99
N LEU A 248 25.58 9.21 -4.81
CA LEU A 248 26.19 8.88 -3.52
C LEU A 248 25.87 9.92 -2.45
N GLY A 249 25.37 9.47 -1.30
CA GLY A 249 25.03 10.34 -0.18
C GLY A 249 23.70 11.09 -0.32
N ALA A 250 22.89 10.78 -1.34
CA ALA A 250 21.51 11.23 -1.43
C ALA A 250 20.58 10.50 -0.43
N PRO A 251 19.53 11.18 0.07
CA PRO A 251 18.45 10.50 0.80
C PRO A 251 17.72 9.49 -0.11
N PRO A 252 17.07 8.47 0.48
CA PRO A 252 16.16 7.62 -0.27
C PRO A 252 14.94 8.41 -0.72
N ALA A 253 14.32 7.99 -1.83
CA ALA A 253 12.98 8.41 -2.20
C ALA A 253 11.96 7.53 -1.46
N VAL A 254 10.91 8.14 -0.91
CA VAL A 254 9.81 7.42 -0.26
C VAL A 254 8.49 7.85 -0.87
N THR A 255 7.69 6.89 -1.31
CA THR A 255 6.31 7.11 -1.74
C THR A 255 5.34 6.46 -0.77
N ILE A 256 4.16 7.06 -0.64
CA ILE A 256 3.08 6.58 0.21
C ILE A 256 1.96 6.10 -0.68
N SER A 257 1.48 4.88 -0.46
CA SER A 257 0.27 4.36 -1.10
C SER A 257 -0.71 3.84 -0.06
N SER A 258 -2.00 3.85 -0.42
CA SER A 258 -3.07 3.30 0.41
C SER A 258 -2.85 1.79 0.52
N TYR A 259 -2.90 1.26 1.75
CA TYR A 259 -2.71 -0.16 2.03
C TYR A 259 -3.74 -1.01 1.25
N ASN A 260 -3.31 -2.12 0.64
CA ASN A 260 -4.17 -2.99 -0.19
C ASN A 260 -3.86 -4.49 -0.06
N TRP A 261 -3.27 -4.94 1.06
CA TRP A 261 -3.04 -6.38 1.27
C TRP A 261 -4.21 -7.07 1.96
N GLU A 262 -4.90 -6.34 2.84
CA GLU A 262 -6.23 -6.70 3.30
C GLU A 262 -7.22 -6.01 2.36
N GLU A 263 -8.05 -6.78 1.66
CA GLU A 263 -9.39 -6.27 1.35
C GLU A 263 -9.92 -5.65 2.64
N PRO A 264 -10.40 -4.39 2.60
CA PRO A 264 -10.37 -3.39 3.69
C PRO A 264 -11.17 -3.75 4.94
N CYS A 265 -10.70 -4.75 5.64
CA CYS A 265 -11.31 -5.15 6.87
C CYS A 265 -10.95 -4.19 7.97
N GLY A 266 -11.98 -3.71 8.64
CA GLY A 266 -11.82 -2.85 9.80
C GLY A 266 -11.23 -1.48 9.50
N GLN A 267 -11.05 -1.08 8.23
CA GLN A 267 -10.66 0.30 7.92
C GLN A 267 -11.90 1.21 7.90
N PHE A 268 -11.92 2.17 8.80
CA PHE A 268 -12.97 3.18 8.88
C PHE A 268 -12.44 4.55 8.47
N TYR A 269 -13.31 5.36 7.86
CA TYR A 269 -13.13 6.80 7.79
C TYR A 269 -14.22 7.51 8.59
N LEU A 270 -13.84 8.58 9.26
CA LEU A 270 -14.73 9.44 10.03
C LEU A 270 -15.16 10.62 9.17
N LEU A 271 -16.47 10.79 8.99
CA LEU A 271 -17.04 11.91 8.22
C LEU A 271 -18.03 12.71 9.07
N ASP A 272 -17.97 14.04 8.96
CA ASP A 272 -18.90 14.96 9.64
C ASP A 272 -20.25 15.06 8.91
N ARG A 273 -20.92 13.91 8.74
CA ARG A 273 -22.24 13.81 8.10
C ARG A 273 -22.87 12.45 8.36
N GLY A 274 -24.20 12.43 8.25
CA GLY A 274 -24.99 11.19 8.23
C GLY A 274 -24.81 10.39 6.93
N PRO A 275 -25.34 9.16 6.88
CA PRO A 275 -25.15 8.21 5.78
C PRO A 275 -25.82 8.66 4.48
N GLU A 276 -26.86 9.49 4.58
CA GLU A 276 -27.51 10.12 3.44
C GLU A 276 -26.55 11.12 2.77
N GLY A 277 -26.28 10.92 1.48
CA GLY A 277 -25.39 11.79 0.71
C GLY A 277 -23.90 11.43 0.78
N VAL A 278 -23.55 10.31 1.40
CA VAL A 278 -22.21 9.71 1.30
C VAL A 278 -22.18 8.76 0.09
N ALA A 279 -21.25 8.98 -0.83
CA ALA A 279 -21.10 8.14 -2.01
C ALA A 279 -20.69 6.72 -1.60
N PRO A 280 -20.94 5.70 -2.46
CA PRO A 280 -20.48 4.34 -2.21
C PRO A 280 -18.95 4.28 -1.95
N PRO A 281 -18.48 3.29 -1.18
CA PRO A 281 -17.05 3.12 -0.94
C PRO A 281 -16.34 2.86 -2.27
N PRO A 282 -15.27 3.60 -2.61
CA PRO A 282 -14.55 3.42 -3.86
C PRO A 282 -13.60 2.22 -3.77
N ALA A 283 -12.92 1.93 -4.88
CA ALA A 283 -11.83 0.97 -4.91
C ALA A 283 -10.72 1.33 -3.89
N PRO A 284 -9.97 0.35 -3.36
CA PRO A 284 -8.98 0.56 -2.29
C PRO A 284 -8.01 1.72 -2.50
N GLN A 285 -7.48 1.86 -3.71
CA GLN A 285 -6.52 2.91 -4.05
C GLN A 285 -7.10 4.34 -3.91
N ASP A 286 -8.42 4.50 -4.05
CA ASP A 286 -9.10 5.80 -4.13
C ASP A 286 -9.72 6.23 -2.80
N ARG A 287 -9.75 5.36 -1.77
CA ARG A 287 -10.43 5.61 -0.49
C ARG A 287 -9.95 6.85 0.24
N ARG A 288 -8.64 7.12 0.25
CA ARG A 288 -8.10 8.35 0.84
C ARG A 288 -8.53 9.59 0.07
N GLY A 289 -8.55 9.53 -1.26
CA GLY A 289 -9.07 10.61 -2.09
C GLY A 289 -10.55 10.89 -1.80
N TRP A 290 -11.35 9.82 -1.68
CA TRP A 290 -12.75 9.87 -1.29
C TRP A 290 -12.95 10.46 0.11
N ALA A 291 -12.19 10.03 1.12
CA ALA A 291 -12.31 10.56 2.46
C ALA A 291 -11.94 12.05 2.49
N ARG A 292 -10.86 12.43 1.81
CA ARG A 292 -10.42 13.84 1.69
C ARG A 292 -11.48 14.71 0.99
N SER A 293 -12.21 14.19 0.00
CA SER A 293 -13.28 14.97 -0.67
C SER A 293 -14.42 15.33 0.28
N TYR A 294 -14.60 14.55 1.35
CA TYR A 294 -15.55 14.81 2.43
C TYR A 294 -14.94 15.56 3.63
N GLY A 295 -13.65 15.90 3.60
CA GLY A 295 -12.92 16.43 4.76
C GLY A 295 -12.76 15.40 5.89
N GLY A 296 -12.92 14.12 5.57
CA GLY A 296 -12.83 13.01 6.51
C GLY A 296 -11.39 12.66 6.90
N VAL A 297 -11.27 11.85 7.94
CA VAL A 297 -10.00 11.35 8.48
C VAL A 297 -10.07 9.85 8.73
N GLU A 298 -8.93 9.17 8.79
CA GLU A 298 -8.86 7.76 9.19
C GLU A 298 -9.37 7.57 10.63
N GLY A 299 -10.24 6.57 10.82
CA GLY A 299 -10.89 6.24 12.09
C GLY A 299 -10.28 5.01 12.75
N GLY A 300 -9.88 5.13 14.02
CA GLY A 300 -9.36 4.03 14.84
C GLY A 300 -7.90 3.66 14.53
N ASN A 301 -7.57 3.49 13.26
CA ASN A 301 -6.20 3.27 12.82
C ASN A 301 -5.97 3.78 11.39
N THR A 302 -4.71 4.07 11.08
CA THR A 302 -4.23 4.38 9.74
C THR A 302 -3.32 3.26 9.27
N LEU A 303 -3.73 2.59 8.19
CA LEU A 303 -2.92 1.61 7.48
C LEU A 303 -2.18 2.30 6.33
N LEU A 304 -0.85 2.28 6.37
CA LEU A 304 0.00 2.89 5.34
C LEU A 304 0.92 1.86 4.71
N GLN A 305 1.16 2.02 3.42
CA GLN A 305 2.29 1.38 2.75
C GLN A 305 3.29 2.45 2.32
N LEU A 306 4.54 2.26 2.74
CA LEU A 306 5.66 3.09 2.32
C LEU A 306 6.57 2.27 1.41
N THR A 307 6.92 2.83 0.26
CA THR A 307 7.91 2.23 -0.64
C THR A 307 9.16 3.11 -0.59
N ALA A 308 10.28 2.55 -0.15
CA ALA A 308 11.56 3.23 -0.06
C ALA A 308 12.51 2.70 -1.13
N GLN A 309 13.12 3.61 -1.89
CA GLN A 309 14.05 3.28 -2.98
C GLN A 309 15.25 4.21 -2.95
N GLY A 310 16.45 3.66 -3.18
CA GLY A 310 17.66 4.47 -3.37
C GLY A 310 17.64 5.21 -4.71
N THR A 311 18.26 6.38 -4.80
CA THR A 311 18.31 7.15 -6.06
C THR A 311 19.50 6.76 -6.96
N SER A 312 20.37 5.85 -6.50
CA SER A 312 21.50 5.27 -7.24
C SER A 312 21.67 3.80 -6.87
N ARG A 313 22.59 3.10 -7.56
CA ARG A 313 22.95 1.70 -7.26
C ARG A 313 23.64 1.53 -5.90
N GLU A 314 24.09 2.61 -5.29
CA GLU A 314 24.76 2.54 -4.00
C GLU A 314 23.74 2.32 -2.88
N ALA A 315 24.15 1.51 -1.91
CA ALA A 315 23.30 1.18 -0.79
C ALA A 315 23.02 2.40 0.10
N VAL A 316 21.74 2.63 0.37
CA VAL A 316 21.25 3.51 1.43
C VAL A 316 20.79 2.63 2.59
N VAL A 317 21.37 2.84 3.77
CA VAL A 317 20.98 2.13 4.99
C VAL A 317 19.88 2.93 5.69
N LEU A 318 18.72 2.30 5.87
CA LEU A 318 17.60 2.81 6.65
C LEU A 318 17.79 2.34 8.09
N LYS A 319 18.05 3.25 9.01
CA LYS A 319 18.43 2.95 10.40
C LYS A 319 17.25 2.80 11.35
N GLY A 320 16.13 3.44 11.06
CA GLY A 320 14.95 3.44 11.92
C GLY A 320 13.85 4.36 11.41
N LEU A 321 12.61 4.03 11.76
CA LEU A 321 11.41 4.81 11.46
C LEU A 321 10.77 5.28 12.77
N TYR A 322 10.48 6.57 12.87
CA TYR A 322 10.05 7.22 14.10
C TYR A 322 8.76 7.99 13.88
N VAL A 323 7.85 7.91 14.85
CA VAL A 323 6.58 8.65 14.82
C VAL A 323 6.76 9.98 15.55
N ARG A 324 6.26 11.06 14.95
CA ARG A 324 6.24 12.39 15.55
C ARG A 324 4.80 12.87 15.65
N VAL A 325 4.33 13.03 16.89
CA VAL A 325 2.99 13.56 17.17
C VAL A 325 3.08 15.08 17.25
N VAL A 326 2.29 15.76 16.42
CA VAL A 326 2.20 17.22 16.35
C VAL A 326 1.16 17.73 17.35
N SER A 327 0.00 17.07 17.44
CA SER A 327 -1.05 17.44 18.38
C SER A 327 -1.96 16.27 18.73
N ARG A 328 -2.56 16.32 19.92
CA ARG A 328 -3.65 15.45 20.35
C ARG A 328 -4.84 16.28 20.79
N LYS A 329 -6.03 15.88 20.36
CA LYS A 329 -7.31 16.51 20.71
C LYS A 329 -8.33 15.44 21.10
N ALA A 330 -9.47 15.85 21.63
CA ALA A 330 -10.60 14.95 21.84
C ALA A 330 -10.97 14.27 20.51
N PRO A 331 -11.34 12.97 20.51
CA PRO A 331 -11.78 12.28 19.31
C PRO A 331 -12.93 13.01 18.63
N LEU A 332 -12.95 12.98 17.29
CA LEU A 332 -14.00 13.63 16.53
C LEU A 332 -15.35 12.98 16.82
N PRO A 333 -16.45 13.73 17.01
CA PRO A 333 -17.79 13.17 17.27
C PRO A 333 -18.49 12.72 15.97
N TRP A 334 -17.72 12.32 14.96
CA TRP A 334 -18.17 12.04 13.60
C TRP A 334 -18.56 10.58 13.43
N SER A 335 -19.45 10.29 12.47
CA SER A 335 -19.83 8.92 12.12
C SER A 335 -18.68 8.18 11.42
N ALA A 336 -18.57 6.88 11.67
CA ALA A 336 -17.55 6.02 11.06
C ALA A 336 -18.13 5.20 9.90
N TYR A 337 -17.41 5.16 8.78
CA TYR A 337 -17.82 4.47 7.56
C TYR A 337 -16.81 3.36 7.26
N LEU A 338 -17.27 2.11 7.33
CA LEU A 338 -16.46 0.93 7.00
C LEU A 338 -16.24 0.85 5.50
N MET A 339 -14.99 0.65 5.09
CA MET A 339 -14.61 0.70 3.68
C MET A 339 -14.66 -0.65 2.95
N GLY A 340 -14.93 -1.74 3.66
CA GLY A 340 -15.39 -2.98 3.05
C GLY A 340 -15.66 -4.09 4.05
N ASN A 341 -16.35 -5.10 3.54
CA ASN A 341 -17.11 -6.05 4.36
C ASN A 341 -16.57 -7.49 4.28
N GLY A 342 -15.37 -7.68 3.72
CA GLY A 342 -14.80 -9.00 3.45
C GLY A 342 -13.32 -9.07 3.81
N CYS A 343 -12.97 -9.97 4.74
CA CYS A 343 -11.59 -10.25 5.14
C CYS A 343 -11.18 -11.54 4.44
N GLY A 344 -10.92 -11.44 3.14
CA GLY A 344 -10.77 -12.62 2.27
C GLY A 344 -9.36 -13.23 2.21
N SER A 345 -8.34 -12.55 2.73
CA SER A 345 -6.96 -13.01 2.60
C SER A 345 -6.43 -13.62 3.90
N SER A 346 -6.04 -14.90 3.86
CA SER A 346 -5.21 -15.52 4.91
C SER A 346 -3.75 -15.04 4.86
N ILE A 347 -3.49 -13.85 4.30
CA ILE A 347 -2.14 -13.30 4.13
C ILE A 347 -2.14 -11.90 4.75
N VAL A 348 -1.43 -11.78 5.86
CA VAL A 348 -1.13 -10.51 6.53
C VAL A 348 0.39 -10.33 6.42
N PRO A 349 0.91 -9.32 5.72
CA PRO A 349 2.35 -9.10 5.69
C PRO A 349 2.86 -8.73 7.08
N GLN A 350 4.18 -8.79 7.29
CA GLN A 350 4.74 -8.14 8.47
C GLN A 350 4.40 -6.64 8.43
N THR A 351 4.14 -6.06 9.61
CA THR A 351 3.81 -4.65 9.77
C THR A 351 4.72 -4.01 10.80
N PHE A 352 4.76 -2.68 10.80
CA PHE A 352 5.28 -1.89 11.89
C PHE A 352 4.11 -1.16 12.55
N ALA A 353 3.81 -1.53 13.79
CA ALA A 353 2.69 -0.99 14.55
C ALA A 353 3.17 0.10 15.52
N SER A 354 2.29 1.07 15.78
CA SER A 354 2.52 2.10 16.79
C SER A 354 1.20 2.58 17.38
N ASP A 355 1.19 2.81 18.69
CA ASP A 355 0.06 3.40 19.41
C ASP A 355 0.25 4.91 19.55
N LEU A 356 -0.54 5.67 18.79
CA LEU A 356 -0.52 7.12 18.73
C LEU A 356 -1.08 7.79 19.98
N ASP A 357 -1.74 7.06 20.89
CA ASP A 357 -2.26 7.60 22.15
C ASP A 357 -1.15 7.73 23.22
N THR A 358 -0.04 6.98 23.08
CA THR A 358 1.06 6.92 24.06
C THR A 358 1.92 8.18 24.07
N GLY A 359 2.41 8.65 25.23
CA GLY A 359 3.26 9.87 25.29
C GLY A 359 4.49 9.85 24.35
N HIS A 360 5.03 8.66 24.09
CA HIS A 360 6.16 8.43 23.18
C HIS A 360 5.85 7.24 22.27
N PRO A 361 5.22 7.44 21.10
CA PRO A 361 4.91 6.36 20.19
C PRO A 361 6.20 5.73 19.64
N ILE A 362 6.35 4.42 19.87
CA ILE A 362 7.47 3.62 19.37
C ILE A 362 6.98 2.81 18.19
N MET A 363 7.85 2.67 17.18
CA MET A 363 7.60 1.82 16.03
C MET A 363 8.04 0.39 16.34
N THR A 364 7.10 -0.55 16.36
CA THR A 364 7.34 -1.95 16.76
C THR A 364 7.06 -2.88 15.59
N PRO A 365 8.01 -3.74 15.16
CA PRO A 365 7.74 -4.72 14.11
C PRO A 365 6.83 -5.83 14.64
N VAL A 366 5.80 -6.17 13.88
CA VAL A 366 4.81 -7.20 14.19
C VAL A 366 4.86 -8.29 13.11
N PRO A 367 4.98 -9.58 13.50
CA PRO A 367 4.98 -10.68 12.55
C PRO A 367 3.72 -10.72 11.70
N GLY A 368 3.88 -11.08 10.43
CA GLY A 368 2.75 -11.35 9.54
C GLY A 368 2.33 -12.82 9.59
N THR A 369 1.32 -13.17 8.81
CA THR A 369 0.80 -14.54 8.64
C THR A 369 0.53 -14.84 7.17
N GLN A 370 0.71 -16.09 6.76
CA GLN A 370 0.40 -16.59 5.41
C GLN A 370 -0.13 -18.02 5.54
N GLY A 371 -1.46 -18.16 5.57
CA GLY A 371 -2.11 -19.40 6.02
C GLY A 371 -1.66 -19.73 7.44
N ASP A 372 -1.12 -20.93 7.64
CA ASP A 372 -0.60 -21.37 8.93
C ASP A 372 0.85 -20.92 9.19
N ARG A 373 1.49 -20.24 8.23
CA ARG A 373 2.89 -19.82 8.34
C ARG A 373 3.00 -18.41 8.94
N THR A 374 3.83 -18.25 9.96
CA THR A 374 4.22 -16.94 10.47
C THR A 374 5.30 -16.32 9.57
N ILE A 375 5.08 -15.08 9.12
CA ILE A 375 6.10 -14.24 8.48
C ILE A 375 6.86 -13.52 9.59
N PRO A 376 8.17 -13.75 9.77
CA PRO A 376 8.90 -13.16 10.88
C PRO A 376 8.94 -11.63 10.78
N ALA A 377 8.75 -10.96 11.93
CA ALA A 377 9.00 -9.53 12.06
C ALA A 377 10.49 -9.25 12.00
N LYS A 378 10.91 -8.44 11.04
CA LYS A 378 12.28 -7.95 10.95
C LYS A 378 12.35 -6.52 11.51
N PRO A 379 13.17 -6.24 12.54
CA PRO A 379 13.40 -4.87 12.97
C PRO A 379 14.33 -4.14 12.00
N PHE A 380 14.37 -2.81 12.09
CA PHE A 380 15.42 -2.01 11.46
C PHE A 380 16.82 -2.45 11.97
N PRO A 381 17.87 -2.39 11.12
CA PRO A 381 17.96 -1.62 9.87
C PRO A 381 17.59 -2.38 8.58
N TYR A 382 17.35 -1.61 7.51
CA TYR A 382 17.11 -2.08 6.14
C TYR A 382 18.08 -1.44 5.15
N LYS A 383 18.14 -1.98 3.93
CA LYS A 383 19.02 -1.48 2.86
C LYS A 383 18.20 -1.32 1.60
N VAL A 384 18.33 -0.19 0.93
CA VAL A 384 17.70 0.08 -0.37
C VAL A 384 18.73 0.60 -1.37
N SER A 385 18.45 0.41 -2.65
CA SER A 385 19.18 0.99 -3.78
C SER A 385 18.20 1.33 -4.90
N SER A 386 18.68 1.77 -6.07
CA SER A 386 17.84 1.94 -7.24
C SER A 386 17.26 0.63 -7.79
N GLU A 387 17.90 -0.51 -7.47
CA GLU A 387 17.52 -1.84 -7.95
C GLU A 387 16.95 -2.72 -6.82
N ASP A 388 17.01 -2.26 -5.58
CA ASP A 388 16.57 -2.98 -4.38
C ASP A 388 15.64 -2.08 -3.56
N VAL A 389 14.34 -2.38 -3.62
CA VAL A 389 13.27 -1.55 -3.07
C VAL A 389 12.71 -2.22 -1.83
N GLU A 390 12.48 -1.47 -0.77
CA GLU A 390 11.86 -1.97 0.45
C GLU A 390 10.44 -1.41 0.60
N VAL A 391 9.50 -2.29 0.98
CA VAL A 391 8.10 -1.94 1.22
C VAL A 391 7.80 -2.15 2.70
N PHE A 392 7.42 -1.07 3.38
CA PHE A 392 7.03 -1.08 4.79
C PHE A 392 5.52 -0.92 4.92
N ASN A 393 4.90 -1.85 5.63
CA ASN A 393 3.48 -1.76 6.00
C ASN A 393 3.38 -1.22 7.42
N LEU A 394 2.55 -0.22 7.65
CA LEU A 394 2.39 0.44 8.95
C LEU A 394 0.95 0.33 9.45
N ASP A 395 0.77 0.09 10.74
CA ASP A 395 -0.52 0.12 11.44
C ASP A 395 -0.47 1.10 12.62
N MET A 396 -1.04 2.29 12.41
CA MET A 396 -0.93 3.42 13.32
C MET A 396 -2.26 3.64 14.04
N LYS A 397 -2.35 3.22 15.30
CA LYS A 397 -3.60 3.17 16.04
C LYS A 397 -3.83 4.45 16.85
N ALA A 398 -5.04 5.00 16.79
CA ALA A 398 -5.52 6.05 17.68
C ALA A 398 -6.86 5.63 18.28
N GLY A 399 -6.95 5.55 19.60
CA GLY A 399 -8.14 5.08 20.29
C GLY A 399 -8.89 6.17 21.04
N GLY A 400 -8.15 6.97 21.81
CA GLY A 400 -8.65 7.98 22.74
C GLY A 400 -8.48 9.42 22.28
N TYR A 401 -7.80 9.65 21.14
CA TYR A 401 -7.52 11.00 20.65
C TYR A 401 -7.74 11.17 19.15
N ASP A 402 -7.95 12.41 18.73
CA ASP A 402 -7.69 12.90 17.37
C ASP A 402 -6.23 13.35 17.30
N VAL A 403 -5.40 12.58 16.58
CA VAL A 403 -3.96 12.74 16.55
C VAL A 403 -3.51 13.24 15.19
N THR A 404 -2.74 14.32 15.19
CA THR A 404 -2.03 14.82 13.99
C THR A 404 -0.56 14.43 14.12
N TRP A 405 0.01 13.78 13.11
CA TRP A 405 1.33 13.15 13.22
C TRP A 405 2.04 13.01 11.87
N TYR A 406 3.34 12.79 11.89
CA TYR A 406 4.15 12.50 10.71
C TYR A 406 5.25 11.49 11.04
N LEU A 407 5.96 10.99 10.04
CA LEU A 407 7.04 10.03 10.21
C LEU A 407 8.39 10.66 9.91
N GLU A 408 9.41 10.18 10.59
CA GLU A 408 10.80 10.50 10.31
C GLU A 408 11.58 9.20 10.06
N LEU A 409 12.24 9.10 8.90
CA LEU A 409 13.10 7.98 8.54
C LEU A 409 14.57 8.38 8.67
N LYS A 410 15.29 7.71 9.58
CA LYS A 410 16.74 7.89 9.73
C LYS A 410 17.47 7.09 8.68
N TRP A 411 18.36 7.72 7.93
CA TRP A 411 19.09 7.07 6.84
C TRP A 411 20.57 7.44 6.83
N SER A 412 21.38 6.61 6.17
CA SER A 412 22.76 6.94 5.81
C SER A 412 23.12 6.40 4.43
N SER A 413 23.89 7.17 3.67
CA SER A 413 24.41 6.81 2.35
C SER A 413 25.76 7.51 2.16
N GLY A 414 26.77 6.80 1.65
CA GLY A 414 28.05 7.41 1.23
C GLY A 414 28.72 8.32 2.26
N GLY A 415 28.73 7.96 3.54
CA GLY A 415 29.30 8.76 4.63
C GLY A 415 28.42 9.91 5.12
N ARG A 416 27.26 10.15 4.50
CA ARG A 416 26.24 11.10 4.95
C ARG A 416 25.15 10.38 5.72
N GLU A 417 24.52 11.09 6.63
CA GLU A 417 23.31 10.66 7.30
C GLU A 417 22.32 11.82 7.44
N GLY A 418 21.05 11.48 7.69
CA GLY A 418 20.01 12.48 7.85
C GLY A 418 18.68 11.88 8.28
N MET A 419 17.71 12.78 8.41
CA MET A 419 16.33 12.45 8.73
C MET A 419 15.42 12.88 7.59
N LEU A 420 14.70 11.92 7.01
CA LEU A 420 13.72 12.19 5.96
C LEU A 420 12.32 12.25 6.60
N ARG A 421 11.68 13.41 6.48
CA ARG A 421 10.28 13.58 6.87
C ARG A 421 9.36 12.92 5.83
N ILE A 422 8.39 12.16 6.30
CA ILE A 422 7.37 11.48 5.49
C ILE A 422 6.00 11.90 6.02
N ASP A 423 5.20 12.52 5.15
CA ASP A 423 3.87 13.05 5.44
C ASP A 423 2.95 12.98 4.20
N ASP A 424 1.67 13.29 4.34
CA ASP A 424 0.69 13.26 3.23
C ASP A 424 0.82 14.51 2.36
N HIS A 425 1.77 14.50 1.41
CA HIS A 425 1.99 15.58 0.44
C HIS A 425 2.19 16.97 1.09
N GLY A 426 3.06 17.05 2.11
CA GLY A 426 3.36 18.27 2.84
C GLY A 426 2.43 18.55 4.02
N LYS A 427 1.46 17.67 4.29
CA LYS A 427 0.56 17.75 5.44
C LYS A 427 0.76 16.55 6.37
N PRO A 428 0.84 16.76 7.70
CA PRO A 428 0.81 15.63 8.64
C PRO A 428 -0.42 14.74 8.41
N PHE A 429 -0.26 13.45 8.67
CA PHE A 429 -1.38 12.52 8.76
C PHE A 429 -2.29 12.87 9.94
N ARG A 430 -3.54 12.43 9.86
CA ARG A 430 -4.51 12.61 10.94
C ARG A 430 -5.31 11.32 11.15
N THR A 431 -5.32 10.84 12.38
CA THR A 431 -6.02 9.62 12.77
C THR A 431 -6.82 9.93 14.03
N SER A 432 -8.11 9.67 14.03
CA SER A 432 -8.95 9.90 15.21
C SER A 432 -9.52 8.60 15.75
N GLY A 433 -9.52 8.50 17.08
CA GLY A 433 -10.26 7.48 17.81
C GLY A 433 -11.71 7.43 17.34
N MET A 434 -12.24 6.20 17.26
CA MET A 434 -13.56 5.93 16.70
C MET A 434 -14.58 5.31 17.69
N ARG A 435 -14.27 5.26 18.98
CA ARG A 435 -15.17 4.65 19.98
C ARG A 435 -16.46 5.45 20.17
N GLY A 436 -17.55 4.76 20.45
CA GLY A 436 -18.82 5.34 20.92
C GLY A 436 -19.61 6.17 19.91
N ARG A 437 -19.40 5.97 18.61
CA ARG A 437 -20.10 6.72 17.54
C ARG A 437 -20.96 5.80 16.68
N PRO A 438 -21.92 6.36 15.93
CA PRO A 438 -22.59 5.63 14.86
C PRO A 438 -21.56 5.12 13.84
N MET A 439 -21.65 3.83 13.53
CA MET A 439 -20.82 3.15 12.53
C MET A 439 -21.74 2.68 11.40
N TYR A 440 -21.27 2.78 10.17
CA TYR A 440 -22.00 2.42 8.97
C TYR A 440 -21.19 1.47 8.10
N THR A 441 -21.88 0.57 7.43
CA THR A 441 -21.35 -0.31 6.40
C THR A 441 -22.13 -0.13 5.11
N TYR A 442 -21.50 -0.39 3.97
CA TYR A 442 -22.18 -0.32 2.68
C TYR A 442 -22.72 -1.70 2.30
N GLY A 443 -24.04 -1.86 2.23
CA GLY A 443 -24.67 -3.13 1.87
C GLY A 443 -24.55 -3.41 0.36
N ASN A 444 -25.35 -2.71 -0.43
CA ASN A 444 -25.32 -2.73 -1.90
C ASN A 444 -25.95 -1.43 -2.43
N ASP A 445 -26.12 -1.28 -3.75
CA ASP A 445 -26.67 -0.04 -4.31
C ASP A 445 -28.15 0.24 -3.95
N GLU A 446 -28.87 -0.78 -3.48
CA GLU A 446 -30.27 -0.66 -3.01
C GLU A 446 -30.33 -0.24 -1.54
N VAL A 447 -29.54 -0.90 -0.68
CA VAL A 447 -29.49 -0.70 0.78
C VAL A 447 -28.64 0.51 1.15
N LYS A 448 -27.61 0.83 0.35
CA LYS A 448 -26.60 1.86 0.56
C LYS A 448 -25.90 1.72 1.92
N TRP A 449 -25.66 2.83 2.61
CA TRP A 449 -25.07 2.88 3.94
C TRP A 449 -26.10 2.51 5.00
N GLU A 450 -25.84 1.43 5.72
CA GLU A 450 -26.69 0.93 6.81
C GLU A 450 -25.90 0.85 8.13
N PRO A 451 -26.56 0.84 9.30
CA PRO A 451 -25.88 0.72 10.59
C PRO A 451 -25.01 -0.55 10.65
N TYR A 452 -23.72 -0.36 10.97
CA TYR A 452 -22.79 -1.46 11.17
C TYR A 452 -23.12 -2.22 12.46
N GLN A 453 -23.32 -3.53 12.35
CA GLN A 453 -23.47 -4.44 13.47
C GLN A 453 -22.16 -5.21 13.63
N ALA A 454 -21.50 -5.08 14.80
CA ALA A 454 -20.36 -5.92 15.12
C ALA A 454 -20.86 -7.36 15.33
N GLY A 455 -20.45 -8.27 14.45
CA GLY A 455 -20.76 -9.71 14.52
C GLY A 455 -19.95 -10.44 15.57
#